data_AF-A0A849ZA76-F1
#
_entry.id   AF-A0A849ZA76-F1
#
_cell.length_a   1.000
_cell.length_b   1.000
_cell.length_c   1.000
_cell.angle_alpha   90.00
_cell.angle_beta   90.00
_cell.angle_gamma   90.00
#
_symmetry.space_group_name_H-M   'P 1'
#
loop_
_entity.id
_entity.type
_entity.pdbx_description
1 polymer ?
#
loop_
_entity_poly.entity_id
_entity_poly.type
_entity_poly.pdbx_seq_one_letter_code
_entity_poly.pdbx_strand_id
1 'polypeptide(L)'
;MRRRHWGWVIGLAVIGCGDSDADDSGTGGSGGSAPASCVSDPWSCPDGQTCWVNSDQKSFACLNSGPGAVGTECSSIAASPACQDDLICLQLQGQAKGACTEYCDPMDPAHACPENRQCLAVQLAGSLLHACAPPAGEGGGGGGTGGGGGPGTGGAGGN
;
A
#
# COMPACT_ATOMS: atom_id res chain seq x y z
N MET A 1 18.64 42.45 59.59
CA MET A 1 18.51 41.68 60.86
C MET A 1 18.20 40.21 60.54
N ARG A 2 18.21 39.29 61.51
CA ARG A 2 18.13 37.81 61.27
C ARG A 2 16.69 37.24 61.30
N ARG A 3 16.43 36.20 60.49
CA ARG A 3 15.43 35.08 60.54
C ARG A 3 15.31 34.55 59.08
N ARG A 4 15.52 33.28 58.66
CA ARG A 4 15.72 31.92 59.23
C ARG A 4 14.48 31.13 59.72
N HIS A 5 13.72 30.57 58.76
CA HIS A 5 12.87 29.35 58.79
C HIS A 5 12.84 28.80 57.34
N TRP A 6 12.89 27.52 56.94
CA TRP A 6 13.02 26.17 57.55
C TRP A 6 11.72 25.35 57.80
N GLY A 7 11.76 24.04 57.51
CA GLY A 7 10.61 23.14 57.19
C GLY A 7 10.30 23.15 55.68
N TRP A 8 10.35 22.08 54.85
CA TRP A 8 10.46 20.61 54.94
C TRP A 8 9.16 19.80 55.15
N VAL A 9 8.92 18.81 54.26
CA VAL A 9 7.94 17.67 54.25
C VAL A 9 6.42 18.00 54.37
N ILE A 10 5.41 17.21 53.95
CA ILE A 10 5.17 15.93 53.19
C ILE A 10 4.03 16.30 52.17
N GLY A 11 3.84 15.82 50.92
CA GLY A 11 3.82 14.47 50.34
C GLY A 11 2.43 13.80 50.49
N LEU A 12 1.71 13.55 49.39
CA LEU A 12 0.43 12.81 49.40
C LEU A 12 0.13 12.25 48.00
N ALA A 13 -0.20 10.95 47.91
CA ALA A 13 -0.64 10.28 46.69
C ALA A 13 -2.10 9.84 46.84
N VAL A 14 -2.88 9.88 45.76
CA VAL A 14 -4.31 9.52 45.76
C VAL A 14 -4.55 8.37 44.78
N ILE A 15 -5.28 7.36 45.24
CA ILE A 15 -5.68 6.17 44.50
C ILE A 15 -6.96 6.48 43.71
N GLY A 16 -7.06 5.98 42.47
CA GLY A 16 -8.27 6.08 41.65
C GLY A 16 -8.65 4.73 41.04
N CYS A 17 -9.74 4.14 41.54
CA CYS A 17 -10.49 3.04 40.92
C CYS A 17 -11.97 3.32 41.16
N GLY A 18 -12.84 3.12 40.16
CA GLY A 18 -14.29 3.29 40.31
C GLY A 18 -15.02 3.62 39.00
N ASP A 19 -15.75 2.62 38.51
CA ASP A 19 -16.58 2.60 37.31
C ASP A 19 -17.75 3.61 37.32
N SER A 20 -18.26 3.95 36.14
CA SER A 20 -19.70 3.97 35.81
C SER A 20 -19.91 4.17 34.30
N ASP A 21 -20.76 3.36 33.68
CA ASP A 21 -21.04 3.35 32.24
C ASP A 21 -22.00 4.47 31.78
N ALA A 22 -21.77 5.03 30.59
CA ALA A 22 -22.79 5.68 29.75
C ALA A 22 -22.33 5.80 28.29
N ASP A 23 -23.28 5.53 27.39
CA ASP A 23 -23.22 5.26 25.94
C ASP A 23 -22.54 6.26 24.98
N ASP A 24 -22.24 5.71 23.79
CA ASP A 24 -22.19 6.33 22.44
C ASP A 24 -21.29 7.55 22.17
N SER A 25 -20.16 7.29 21.47
CA SER A 25 -20.05 7.61 20.03
C SER A 25 -18.70 7.17 19.46
N GLY A 26 -18.71 6.48 18.32
CA GLY A 26 -17.49 5.91 17.73
C GLY A 26 -16.64 6.92 16.95
N THR A 27 -15.36 7.05 17.27
CA THR A 27 -14.33 7.54 16.34
C THR A 27 -13.02 6.78 16.55
N GLY A 28 -12.96 5.56 16.01
CA GLY A 28 -11.72 4.80 15.89
C GLY A 28 -10.83 5.45 14.84
N GLY A 29 -9.98 6.39 15.26
CA GLY A 29 -9.26 7.28 14.35
C GLY A 29 -8.06 7.97 15.01
N SER A 30 -7.16 7.18 15.59
CA SER A 30 -5.87 7.68 16.11
C SER A 30 -5.04 8.23 14.96
N GLY A 31 -5.12 9.55 14.75
CA GLY A 31 -4.41 10.29 13.71
C GLY A 31 -2.89 10.35 13.92
N GLY A 32 -2.22 9.21 13.78
CA GLY A 32 -0.81 9.20 13.41
C GLY A 32 -0.68 9.79 12.00
N SER A 33 0.16 10.80 11.82
CA SER A 33 0.38 11.44 10.53
C SER A 33 0.78 10.38 9.49
N ALA A 34 -0.06 10.19 8.47
CA ALA A 34 0.28 9.29 7.37
C ALA A 34 1.65 9.70 6.78
N PRO A 35 2.55 8.73 6.49
CA PRO A 35 3.81 9.03 5.80
C PRO A 35 3.50 9.62 4.41
N ALA A 36 4.53 10.18 3.77
CA ALA A 36 4.40 10.95 2.52
C ALA A 36 3.88 10.10 1.34
N SER A 37 2.57 9.87 1.29
CA SER A 37 1.82 9.02 0.37
C SER A 37 2.41 7.62 0.19
N CYS A 38 1.71 6.59 0.70
CA CYS A 38 2.08 5.17 0.58
C CYS A 38 2.35 4.70 -0.86
N VAL A 39 1.99 5.49 -1.88
CA VAL A 39 2.39 5.25 -3.28
C VAL A 39 3.92 5.19 -3.49
N SER A 40 4.70 5.74 -2.55
CA SER A 40 6.18 5.68 -2.55
C SER A 40 6.76 4.50 -1.75
N ASP A 41 5.95 3.90 -0.88
CA ASP A 41 6.29 2.82 0.04
C ASP A 41 4.98 2.11 0.44
N PRO A 42 4.46 1.18 -0.40
CA PRO A 42 3.14 0.60 -0.19
C PRO A 42 3.05 -0.26 1.07
N TRP A 43 4.18 -0.88 1.43
CA TRP A 43 4.39 -1.77 2.57
C TRP A 43 4.51 -1.01 3.91
N SER A 44 4.51 0.34 3.87
CA SER A 44 4.38 1.19 5.06
C SER A 44 2.97 1.19 5.69
N CYS A 45 2.00 0.51 5.06
CA CYS A 45 0.66 0.35 5.60
C CYS A 45 0.61 -0.73 6.72
N PRO A 46 -0.20 -0.53 7.78
CA PRO A 46 -0.40 -1.55 8.81
C PRO A 46 -1.08 -2.82 8.30
N ASP A 47 -0.88 -3.95 9.01
CA ASP A 47 -1.58 -5.21 8.75
C ASP A 47 -3.11 -5.00 8.62
N GLY A 48 -3.75 -5.66 7.64
CA GLY A 48 -5.17 -5.45 7.31
C GLY A 48 -5.46 -4.20 6.48
N GLN A 49 -4.43 -3.48 6.01
CA GLN A 49 -4.55 -2.33 5.11
C GLN A 49 -3.65 -2.46 3.89
N THR A 50 -4.09 -1.90 2.77
CA THR A 50 -3.30 -1.77 1.55
C THR A 50 -3.26 -0.31 1.11
N CYS A 51 -2.20 0.09 0.43
CA CYS A 51 -2.14 1.41 -0.17
C CYS A 51 -3.18 1.52 -1.29
N TRP A 52 -4.02 2.54 -1.27
CA TRP A 52 -5.10 2.65 -2.25
C TRP A 52 -5.47 4.09 -2.57
N VAL A 53 -6.05 4.31 -3.76
CA VAL A 53 -6.51 5.62 -4.22
C VAL A 53 -7.69 6.08 -3.36
N ASN A 54 -7.52 7.23 -2.71
CA ASN A 54 -8.47 7.83 -1.79
C ASN A 54 -9.71 8.39 -2.52
N SER A 55 -10.74 8.71 -1.75
CA SER A 55 -12.04 9.26 -2.21
C SER A 55 -11.94 10.54 -3.05
N ASP A 56 -10.85 11.30 -2.93
CA ASP A 56 -10.56 12.51 -3.72
C ASP A 56 -10.07 12.21 -5.15
N GLN A 57 -9.78 10.93 -5.46
CA GLN A 57 -9.20 10.44 -6.71
C GLN A 57 -7.82 11.05 -7.06
N LYS A 58 -7.09 11.55 -6.05
CA LYS A 58 -5.84 12.33 -6.20
C LYS A 58 -4.77 12.03 -5.17
N SER A 59 -5.14 11.51 -4.00
CA SER A 59 -4.21 11.05 -2.97
C SER A 59 -4.27 9.53 -2.81
N PHE A 60 -3.22 8.98 -2.20
CA PHE A 60 -3.16 7.60 -1.75
C PHE A 60 -3.14 7.57 -0.23
N ALA A 61 -3.86 6.61 0.35
CA ALA A 61 -3.91 6.35 1.78
C ALA A 61 -3.90 4.84 2.03
N CYS A 62 -3.41 4.43 3.19
CA CYS A 62 -3.64 3.08 3.68
C CYS A 62 -5.13 2.94 4.02
N LEU A 63 -5.80 2.00 3.38
CA LEU A 63 -7.23 1.72 3.56
C LEU A 63 -7.42 0.23 3.84
N ASN A 64 -8.43 -0.11 4.65
CA ASN A 64 -8.76 -1.49 5.00
C ASN A 64 -8.89 -2.36 3.75
N SER A 65 -8.12 -3.46 3.70
CA SER A 65 -8.00 -4.30 2.52
C SER A 65 -9.28 -5.04 2.15
N GLY A 66 -9.41 -5.36 0.86
CA GLY A 66 -10.47 -6.18 0.33
C GLY A 66 -10.14 -7.68 0.37
N PRO A 67 -11.10 -8.55 0.01
CA PRO A 67 -10.92 -10.01 0.11
C PRO A 67 -10.13 -10.63 -1.05
N GLY A 68 -9.85 -9.91 -2.14
CA GLY A 68 -9.25 -10.46 -3.37
C GLY A 68 -7.76 -10.79 -3.23
N ALA A 69 -7.40 -12.07 -3.35
CA ALA A 69 -6.01 -12.52 -3.41
C ALA A 69 -5.39 -12.27 -4.81
N VAL A 70 -4.08 -12.48 -4.96
CA VAL A 70 -3.35 -12.37 -6.24
C VAL A 70 -4.08 -13.14 -7.36
N GLY A 71 -4.20 -12.53 -8.53
CA GLY A 71 -4.93 -13.05 -9.69
C GLY A 71 -6.43 -12.80 -9.70
N THR A 72 -7.07 -12.49 -8.56
CA THR A 72 -8.52 -12.28 -8.48
C THR A 72 -8.98 -11.09 -9.31
N GLU A 73 -10.06 -11.23 -10.08
CA GLU A 73 -10.68 -10.09 -10.79
C GLU A 73 -11.10 -8.96 -9.85
N CYS A 74 -10.81 -7.73 -10.22
CA CYS A 74 -11.02 -6.55 -9.38
C CYS A 74 -11.49 -5.33 -10.19
N SER A 75 -11.74 -4.22 -9.51
CA SER A 75 -11.99 -2.92 -10.15
C SER A 75 -11.39 -1.81 -9.28
N SER A 76 -10.66 -0.87 -9.91
CA SER A 76 -9.93 0.20 -9.21
C SER A 76 -10.88 1.33 -8.76
N ILE A 77 -11.70 1.06 -7.73
CA ILE A 77 -12.69 2.01 -7.21
C ILE A 77 -12.09 2.85 -6.07
N ALA A 78 -12.19 4.17 -6.18
CA ALA A 78 -11.69 5.10 -5.16
C ALA A 78 -12.33 4.86 -3.78
N ALA A 79 -11.51 4.90 -2.73
CA ALA A 79 -11.86 4.58 -1.34
C ALA A 79 -12.46 3.17 -1.10
N SER A 80 -12.31 2.23 -2.05
CA SER A 80 -12.82 0.86 -1.91
C SER A 80 -11.79 -0.17 -2.41
N PRO A 81 -10.87 -0.59 -1.53
CA PRO A 81 -9.95 -1.70 -1.83
C PRO A 81 -10.69 -3.00 -2.14
N ALA A 82 -10.35 -3.59 -3.29
CA ALA A 82 -10.87 -4.89 -3.71
C ALA A 82 -9.91 -6.05 -3.35
N CYS A 83 -8.63 -5.73 -3.18
CA CYS A 83 -7.53 -6.68 -3.00
C CYS A 83 -7.02 -6.70 -1.55
N GLN A 84 -6.38 -7.80 -1.16
CA GLN A 84 -5.78 -8.00 0.16
C GLN A 84 -4.58 -7.07 0.44
N ASP A 85 -4.01 -7.19 1.64
CA ASP A 85 -2.80 -6.48 2.09
C ASP A 85 -1.67 -6.61 1.05
N ASP A 86 -0.90 -5.53 0.86
CA ASP A 86 0.17 -5.41 -0.16
C ASP A 86 -0.24 -5.65 -1.63
N LEU A 87 -1.54 -5.74 -1.94
CA LEU A 87 -2.06 -5.90 -3.30
C LEU A 87 -2.79 -4.65 -3.82
N ILE A 88 -2.58 -4.38 -5.11
CA ILE A 88 -3.26 -3.35 -5.89
C ILE A 88 -4.08 -3.97 -7.02
N CYS A 89 -5.21 -3.34 -7.37
CA CYS A 89 -5.98 -3.72 -8.55
C CYS A 89 -5.37 -3.14 -9.82
N LEU A 90 -4.59 -3.94 -10.55
CA LEU A 90 -4.01 -3.52 -11.82
C LEU A 90 -5.04 -3.67 -12.96
N GLN A 91 -5.72 -2.58 -13.27
CA GLN A 91 -6.62 -2.47 -14.42
C GLN A 91 -5.94 -1.71 -15.57
N LEU A 92 -5.47 -2.45 -16.57
CA LEU A 92 -4.84 -1.89 -17.77
C LEU A 92 -5.88 -1.20 -18.68
N GLN A 93 -5.45 -0.19 -19.45
CA GLN A 93 -6.34 0.50 -20.39
C GLN A 93 -6.91 -0.47 -21.43
N GLY A 94 -8.23 -0.38 -21.66
CA GLY A 94 -8.98 -1.28 -22.53
C GLY A 94 -9.55 -2.52 -21.82
N GLN A 95 -9.13 -2.85 -20.60
CA GLN A 95 -9.71 -3.96 -19.83
C GLN A 95 -10.94 -3.51 -19.03
N ALA A 96 -12.00 -4.33 -19.06
CA ALA A 96 -13.23 -4.10 -18.30
C ALA A 96 -13.08 -4.39 -16.79
N LYS A 97 -12.05 -5.16 -16.42
CA LYS A 97 -11.65 -5.53 -15.06
C LYS A 97 -10.13 -5.47 -14.93
N GLY A 98 -9.64 -5.25 -13.71
CA GLY A 98 -8.24 -5.51 -13.37
C GLY A 98 -8.06 -6.89 -12.76
N ALA A 99 -6.82 -7.24 -12.45
CA ALA A 99 -6.50 -8.34 -11.55
C ALA A 99 -5.76 -7.80 -10.31
N CYS A 100 -6.02 -8.38 -9.14
CA CYS A 100 -5.24 -8.11 -7.94
C CYS A 100 -3.81 -8.63 -8.13
N THR A 101 -2.82 -7.78 -7.88
CA THR A 101 -1.41 -8.08 -8.10
C THR A 101 -0.56 -7.38 -7.05
N GLU A 102 0.64 -7.89 -6.82
CA GLU A 102 1.57 -7.38 -5.83
C GLU A 102 2.14 -6.01 -6.24
N TYR A 103 2.41 -5.17 -5.24
CA TYR A 103 3.34 -4.05 -5.41
C TYR A 103 4.77 -4.54 -5.70
N CYS A 104 5.58 -3.70 -6.34
CA CYS A 104 7.00 -4.00 -6.56
C CYS A 104 7.88 -2.75 -6.53
N ASP A 105 9.18 -2.93 -6.31
CA ASP A 105 10.19 -1.90 -6.55
C ASP A 105 11.21 -2.40 -7.60
N PRO A 106 11.46 -1.68 -8.71
CA PRO A 106 12.56 -2.00 -9.61
C PRO A 106 13.96 -1.79 -9.02
N MET A 107 14.08 -1.14 -7.85
CA MET A 107 15.34 -0.82 -7.17
C MET A 107 15.63 -1.71 -5.95
N ASP A 108 14.62 -2.33 -5.33
CA ASP A 108 14.78 -3.23 -4.18
C ASP A 108 14.46 -4.69 -4.54
N PRO A 109 15.46 -5.60 -4.56
CA PRO A 109 15.23 -7.01 -4.85
C PRO A 109 14.40 -7.75 -3.79
N ALA A 110 14.19 -7.20 -2.59
CA ALA A 110 13.25 -7.77 -1.61
C ALA A 110 11.78 -7.60 -2.05
N HIS A 111 11.49 -6.53 -2.80
CA HIS A 111 10.19 -6.21 -3.37
C HIS A 111 10.16 -6.45 -4.90
N ALA A 112 10.99 -7.39 -5.38
CA ALA A 112 10.96 -7.83 -6.77
C ALA A 112 9.74 -8.73 -7.04
N CYS A 113 9.18 -8.64 -8.24
CA CYS A 113 8.03 -9.44 -8.63
C CYS A 113 8.32 -10.94 -8.60
N PRO A 114 7.45 -11.76 -7.97
CA PRO A 114 7.62 -13.21 -7.95
C PRO A 114 7.51 -13.80 -9.36
N GLU A 115 8.04 -15.01 -9.53
CA GLU A 115 8.11 -15.75 -10.80
C GLU A 115 8.91 -15.03 -11.92
N ASN A 116 9.61 -13.93 -11.61
CA ASN A 116 10.23 -12.99 -12.56
C ASN A 116 9.19 -12.27 -13.46
N ARG A 117 7.98 -12.02 -12.94
CA ARG A 117 6.99 -11.16 -13.62
C ARG A 117 7.55 -9.74 -13.79
N GLN A 118 7.08 -9.01 -14.81
CA GLN A 118 7.55 -7.65 -15.06
C GLN A 118 7.02 -6.70 -13.99
N CYS A 119 7.89 -5.89 -13.38
CA CYS A 119 7.46 -4.76 -12.56
C CYS A 119 7.04 -3.61 -13.49
N LEU A 120 5.77 -3.24 -13.49
CA LEU A 120 5.17 -2.26 -14.40
C LEU A 120 4.98 -0.92 -13.69
N ALA A 121 5.41 0.17 -14.33
CA ALA A 121 5.14 1.53 -13.87
C ALA A 121 3.74 1.97 -14.33
N VAL A 122 2.87 2.31 -13.38
CA VAL A 122 1.44 2.57 -13.60
C VAL A 122 1.09 3.97 -13.09
N GLN A 123 0.48 4.79 -13.95
CA GLN A 123 0.03 6.13 -13.61
C GLN A 123 -1.43 6.07 -13.13
N LEU A 124 -1.67 6.33 -11.83
CA LEU A 124 -2.99 6.28 -11.21
C LEU A 124 -3.17 7.48 -10.28
N ALA A 125 -4.34 8.12 -10.30
CA ALA A 125 -4.65 9.36 -9.54
C ALA A 125 -3.69 10.56 -9.77
N GLY A 126 -2.78 10.48 -10.76
CA GLY A 126 -1.72 11.46 -11.01
C GLY A 126 -0.36 11.12 -10.36
N SER A 127 -0.30 10.09 -9.52
CA SER A 127 0.94 9.52 -9.00
C SER A 127 1.42 8.35 -9.86
N LEU A 128 2.72 8.05 -9.81
CA LEU A 128 3.29 6.85 -10.42
C LEU A 128 3.48 5.80 -9.31
N LEU A 129 2.99 4.60 -9.54
CA LEU A 129 3.21 3.44 -8.68
C LEU A 129 3.82 2.28 -9.49
N HIS A 130 4.38 1.30 -8.79
CA HIS A 130 4.98 0.13 -9.41
C HIS A 130 4.24 -1.13 -8.95
N ALA A 131 3.72 -1.90 -9.90
CA ALA A 131 2.92 -3.09 -9.65
C ALA A 131 3.34 -4.22 -10.59
N CYS A 132 3.31 -5.46 -10.12
CA CYS A 132 3.65 -6.59 -10.96
C CYS A 132 2.64 -6.78 -12.08
N ALA A 133 3.10 -7.13 -13.28
CA ALA A 133 2.26 -7.73 -14.30
C ALA A 133 1.48 -8.89 -13.66
N PRO A 134 0.18 -9.04 -13.92
CA PRO A 134 -0.62 -10.09 -13.29
C PRO A 134 -0.11 -11.48 -13.69
N PRO A 135 -0.36 -12.53 -12.88
CA PRO A 135 -0.03 -13.90 -13.25
C PRO A 135 -0.69 -14.29 -14.58
N ALA A 136 -0.07 -15.23 -15.29
CA ALA A 136 -0.52 -15.68 -16.62
C ALA A 136 -1.74 -16.63 -16.54
N GLY A 137 -2.79 -16.22 -15.84
CA GLY A 137 -4.03 -16.95 -15.63
C GLY A 137 -5.16 -16.07 -15.11
N GLU A 138 -6.38 -16.38 -15.54
CA GLU A 138 -7.66 -16.04 -14.89
C GLU A 138 -8.05 -14.55 -14.70
N GLY A 139 -7.30 -13.58 -15.25
CA GLY A 139 -7.71 -12.16 -15.29
C GLY A 139 -7.30 -11.37 -16.53
N GLY A 140 -8.25 -11.11 -17.45
CA GLY A 140 -8.16 -10.04 -18.48
C GLY A 140 -6.99 -10.10 -19.47
N GLY A 141 -7.06 -10.99 -20.48
CA GLY A 141 -5.98 -11.14 -21.47
C GLY A 141 -5.67 -9.87 -22.29
N GLY A 142 -4.38 -9.51 -22.36
CA GLY A 142 -3.91 -8.31 -23.08
C GLY A 142 -2.40 -8.30 -23.33
N GLY A 143 -1.91 -9.15 -24.23
CA GLY A 143 -0.49 -9.28 -24.54
C GLY A 143 0.08 -8.04 -25.26
N GLY A 144 0.91 -7.25 -24.56
CA GLY A 144 1.62 -6.10 -25.13
C GLY A 144 3.03 -6.46 -25.60
N THR A 145 3.26 -6.55 -26.91
CA THR A 145 4.59 -6.79 -27.49
C THR A 145 5.46 -5.53 -27.46
N GLY A 146 6.20 -5.32 -26.37
CA GLY A 146 7.25 -4.30 -26.28
C GLY A 146 8.49 -4.71 -27.08
N GLY A 147 8.58 -4.28 -28.34
CA GLY A 147 9.68 -4.61 -29.25
C GLY A 147 10.69 -3.49 -29.47
N GLY A 148 11.99 -3.83 -29.52
CA GLY A 148 13.09 -2.94 -29.88
C GLY A 148 14.09 -2.72 -28.73
N GLY A 149 15.37 -3.03 -28.87
CA GLY A 149 16.03 -3.71 -30.00
C GLY A 149 17.44 -4.20 -29.60
N GLY A 150 17.92 -5.26 -30.25
CA GLY A 150 19.21 -5.87 -29.90
C GLY A 150 20.41 -5.29 -30.68
N PRO A 151 21.61 -5.21 -30.08
CA PRO A 151 22.85 -5.08 -30.83
C PRO A 151 23.23 -6.44 -31.43
N GLY A 152 23.51 -6.47 -32.74
CA GLY A 152 23.84 -7.71 -33.45
C GLY A 152 25.30 -8.12 -33.30
N THR A 153 25.55 -9.25 -32.62
CA THR A 153 26.74 -10.11 -32.78
C THR A 153 26.25 -11.56 -32.83
N GLY A 154 26.85 -12.49 -33.59
CA GLY A 154 28.07 -12.42 -34.38
C GLY A 154 28.80 -13.75 -34.28
N GLY A 155 28.46 -14.72 -35.13
CA GLY A 155 29.02 -16.07 -35.10
C GLY A 155 28.73 -16.82 -36.41
N ALA A 156 29.71 -17.60 -36.89
CA ALA A 156 29.69 -18.19 -38.23
C ALA A 156 30.11 -19.67 -38.24
N GLY A 157 29.71 -20.38 -39.29
CA GLY A 157 30.09 -21.76 -39.58
C GLY A 157 28.89 -22.72 -39.64
N GLY A 158 28.78 -23.63 -40.60
CA GLY A 158 29.61 -23.79 -41.81
C GLY A 158 29.60 -25.21 -42.36
N ASN A 159 29.16 -25.36 -43.62
CA ASN A 159 29.17 -26.57 -44.47
C ASN A 159 28.82 -27.92 -43.79
#